data_AF-A0A929IW82-F1
#
_entry.id   AF-A0A929IW82-F1
#
_cell.length_a   1.000
_cell.length_b   1.000
_cell.length_c   1.000
_cell.angle_alpha   90.00
_cell.angle_beta   90.00
_cell.angle_gamma   90.00
#
_symmetry.space_group_name_H-M   'P 1'
#
loop_
_entity.id
_entity.type
_entity.pdbx_description
1 polymer ?
#
loop_
_entity_poly.entity_id
_entity_poly.type
_entity_poly.pdbx_seq_one_letter_code
_entity_poly.pdbx_strand_id
1 'polypeptide(L)'
;MAISTNTEVITRDIMIKLQKKPANHLISAYNQMMQEMRDAFEHADPSDMSLQKALELAKHQAVHIGEVTAEEAHEIGEYIKRDINDAAEYMMDTSAEFYDWLMLDIEIIERKVMDLFLS
;
A
#
# COMPACT_ATOMS: atom_id res chain seq x y z
N MET A 1 25.66 28.70 36.09
CA MET A 1 25.89 27.35 35.56
C MET A 1 24.53 26.75 35.17
N ALA A 2 23.92 27.19 34.07
CA ALA A 2 22.56 26.78 33.67
C ALA A 2 22.36 26.76 32.13
N ILE A 3 23.47 26.64 31.39
CA ILE A 3 23.48 26.69 29.91
C ILE A 3 23.68 25.30 29.30
N SER A 4 24.22 24.34 30.07
CA SER A 4 24.60 23.00 29.58
C SER A 4 23.41 22.07 29.33
N THR A 5 22.34 22.21 30.10
CA THR A 5 21.18 21.29 30.05
C THR A 5 20.27 21.55 28.86
N ASN A 6 20.14 22.80 28.42
CA ASN A 6 19.26 23.15 27.29
C ASN A 6 19.87 22.70 25.95
N THR A 7 21.20 22.81 25.81
CA THR A 7 21.91 22.36 24.61
C THR A 7 21.80 20.84 24.44
N GLU A 8 21.98 20.04 25.50
CA GLU A 8 21.85 18.58 25.43
C GLU A 8 20.44 18.12 25.06
N VAL A 9 19.40 18.77 25.57
CA VAL A 9 18.00 18.46 25.23
C VAL A 9 17.72 18.79 23.77
N ILE A 10 18.17 19.96 23.30
CA ILE A 10 18.03 20.36 21.89
C ILE A 10 18.78 19.37 20.97
N THR A 11 20.01 18.99 21.31
CA THR A 11 20.79 18.02 20.52
C THR A 11 20.09 16.66 20.48
N ARG A 12 19.53 16.20 21.61
CA ARG A 12 18.78 14.93 21.68
C ARG A 12 17.52 14.97 20.80
N ASP A 13 16.74 16.04 20.84
CA ASP A 13 15.54 16.17 20.03
C ASP A 13 15.85 16.26 18.53
N ILE A 14 16.96 16.93 18.16
CA ILE A 14 17.44 16.97 16.77
C ILE A 14 17.86 15.58 16.31
N MET A 15 18.62 14.83 17.13
CA MET A 15 19.04 13.46 16.80
C MET A 15 17.84 12.51 16.64
N ILE A 16 16.82 12.62 17.49
CA ILE A 16 15.57 11.83 17.38
C ILE A 16 14.80 12.18 16.10
N LYS A 17 14.71 13.46 15.74
CA LYS A 17 14.07 13.89 14.48
C LYS A 17 14.86 13.45 13.24
N LEU A 18 16.18 13.45 13.32
CA LEU A 18 17.06 13.00 12.23
C LEU A 18 16.95 11.48 12.01
N GLN A 19 16.82 10.69 13.08
CA GLN A 19 16.61 9.23 13.01
C GLN A 19 15.22 8.81 12.53
N LYS A 20 14.18 9.67 12.66
CA LYS A 20 12.82 9.37 12.16
C LYS A 20 12.61 9.67 10.67
N LYS A 21 13.40 10.59 10.09
CA LYS A 21 13.35 10.90 8.65
C LYS A 21 13.60 9.70 7.71
N PRO A 22 14.56 8.79 7.94
CA PRO A 22 14.84 7.69 7.01
C PRO A 22 13.69 6.67 6.90
N ALA A 23 13.02 6.29 7.99
CA ALA A 23 11.89 5.36 7.87
C ALA A 23 10.67 6.00 7.18
N ASN A 24 10.40 7.27 7.47
CA ASN A 24 9.22 7.95 6.95
C ASN A 24 9.26 8.16 5.44
N HIS A 25 10.43 8.46 4.85
CA HIS A 25 10.50 8.68 3.41
C HIS A 25 10.34 7.37 2.60
N LEU A 26 10.83 6.24 3.10
CA LEU A 26 10.63 4.94 2.46
C LEU A 26 9.14 4.52 2.48
N ILE A 27 8.43 4.82 3.57
CA ILE A 27 6.98 4.59 3.66
C ILE A 27 6.24 5.50 2.67
N SER A 28 6.63 6.76 2.56
CA SER A 28 6.06 7.68 1.55
C SER A 28 6.29 7.17 0.13
N ALA A 29 7.52 6.75 -0.19
CA ALA A 29 7.89 6.22 -1.49
C ALA A 29 7.14 4.91 -1.81
N TYR A 30 6.96 4.01 -0.83
CA TYR A 30 6.12 2.83 -0.99
C TYR A 30 4.69 3.21 -1.37
N ASN A 31 4.07 4.12 -0.62
CA ASN A 31 2.69 4.54 -0.88
C ASN A 31 2.56 5.23 -2.24
N GLN A 32 3.54 6.06 -2.61
CA GLN A 32 3.59 6.71 -3.91
C GLN A 32 3.72 5.69 -5.04
N MET A 33 4.63 4.72 -4.92
CA MET A 33 4.79 3.67 -5.93
C MET A 33 3.51 2.82 -6.09
N MET A 34 2.81 2.52 -5.00
CA MET A 34 1.51 1.83 -5.05
C MET A 34 0.42 2.68 -5.74
N GLN A 35 0.43 4.00 -5.51
CA GLN A 35 -0.49 4.91 -6.20
C GLN A 35 -0.18 4.98 -7.70
N GLU A 36 1.08 5.13 -8.09
CA GLU A 36 1.51 5.14 -9.50
C GLU A 36 1.14 3.82 -10.20
N MET A 37 1.29 2.68 -9.52
CA MET A 37 0.84 1.39 -10.05
C MET A 37 -0.67 1.36 -10.28
N ARG A 38 -1.47 1.85 -9.32
CA ARG A 38 -2.94 1.96 -9.46
C ARG A 38 -3.31 2.86 -10.65
N ASP A 39 -2.72 4.04 -10.71
CA ASP A 39 -2.98 5.01 -11.77
C ASP A 39 -2.61 4.42 -13.14
N ALA A 40 -1.51 3.66 -13.23
CA ALA A 40 -1.12 2.96 -14.45
C ALA A 40 -2.17 1.93 -14.92
N PHE A 41 -2.87 1.26 -14.01
CA PHE A 41 -3.98 0.36 -14.36
C PHE A 41 -5.26 1.11 -14.71
N GLU A 42 -5.56 2.23 -14.06
CA GLU A 42 -6.77 3.03 -14.33
C GLU A 42 -6.73 3.70 -15.71
N HIS A 43 -5.53 4.07 -16.18
CA HIS A 43 -5.35 4.80 -17.44
C HIS A 43 -4.95 3.93 -18.63
N ALA A 44 -4.60 2.65 -18.40
CA ALA A 44 -4.23 1.73 -19.47
C ALA A 44 -5.42 0.90 -19.94
N ASP A 45 -5.40 0.47 -21.20
CA ASP A 45 -6.29 -0.59 -21.65
C ASP A 45 -6.01 -1.88 -20.84
N PRO A 46 -7.04 -2.63 -20.40
CA PRO A 46 -6.87 -3.79 -19.53
C PRO A 46 -5.97 -4.89 -20.09
N SER A 47 -5.80 -4.96 -21.42
CA SER A 47 -4.92 -5.92 -22.10
C SER A 47 -3.44 -5.53 -22.12
N ASP A 48 -3.12 -4.27 -21.81
CA ASP A 48 -1.83 -3.66 -22.14
C ASP A 48 -0.96 -3.39 -20.90
N MET A 49 -1.53 -3.57 -19.70
CA MET A 49 -0.86 -3.33 -18.42
C MET A 49 -0.75 -4.61 -17.59
N SER A 50 0.48 -4.92 -17.17
CA SER A 50 0.76 -6.01 -16.23
C SER A 50 1.31 -5.46 -14.93
N LEU A 51 1.19 -6.22 -13.83
CA LEU A 51 1.73 -5.82 -12.51
C LEU A 51 3.23 -5.51 -12.60
N GLN A 52 3.98 -6.34 -13.33
CA GLN A 52 5.41 -6.13 -13.54
C GLN A 52 5.69 -4.80 -14.26
N LYS A 53 4.92 -4.47 -15.29
CA LYS A 53 5.09 -3.23 -16.06
C LYS A 53 4.72 -2.01 -15.23
N ALA A 54 3.61 -2.06 -14.50
CA ALA A 54 3.19 -0.99 -13.59
C ALA A 54 4.24 -0.74 -12.49
N LEU A 55 4.81 -1.81 -11.91
CA LEU A 55 5.84 -1.69 -10.88
C LEU A 55 7.14 -1.09 -11.42
N GLU A 56 7.59 -1.48 -12.62
CA GLU A 56 8.80 -0.87 -13.22
C GLU A 56 8.59 0.61 -13.56
N LEU A 57 7.38 1.01 -14.00
CA LEU A 57 7.04 2.42 -14.19
C LEU A 57 7.11 3.20 -12.87
N ALA A 58 6.50 2.66 -11.81
CA ALA A 58 6.53 3.27 -10.48
C ALA A 58 7.95 3.41 -9.92
N LYS A 59 8.79 2.37 -10.06
CA LYS A 59 10.21 2.42 -9.68
C LYS A 59 10.97 3.51 -10.44
N HIS A 60 10.81 3.55 -11.76
CA HIS A 60 11.47 4.55 -12.59
C HIS A 60 11.07 5.97 -12.19
N GLN A 61 9.78 6.19 -11.93
CA GLN A 61 9.27 7.49 -11.50
C GLN A 61 9.80 7.90 -10.13
N ALA A 62 9.79 6.99 -9.14
CA ALA A 62 10.28 7.26 -7.79
C ALA A 62 11.78 7.65 -7.77
N VAL A 63 12.59 7.02 -8.63
CA VAL A 63 13.99 7.40 -8.84
C VAL A 63 14.11 8.72 -9.59
N HIS A 64 13.29 8.94 -10.62
CA HIS A 64 13.35 10.14 -11.46
C HIS A 64 13.08 11.43 -10.67
N ILE A 65 12.12 11.40 -9.75
CA ILE A 65 11.80 12.54 -8.88
C ILE A 65 12.83 12.75 -7.76
N GLY A 66 13.80 11.84 -7.61
CA GLY A 66 14.85 11.90 -6.60
C GLY A 66 14.35 11.65 -5.17
N GLU A 67 13.18 11.05 -5.01
CA GLU A 67 12.60 10.74 -3.70
C GLU A 67 13.33 9.56 -3.03
N VAL A 68 13.80 8.61 -3.84
CA VAL A 68 14.58 7.44 -3.41
C VAL A 68 15.69 7.11 -4.41
N THR A 69 16.72 6.41 -3.94
CA THR A 69 17.76 5.84 -4.79
C THR A 69 17.23 4.63 -5.59
N ALA A 70 17.96 4.22 -6.63
CA ALA A 70 17.61 3.03 -7.41
C ALA A 70 17.60 1.74 -6.56
N GLU A 71 18.49 1.65 -5.57
CA GLU A 71 18.54 0.52 -4.64
C GLU A 71 17.32 0.51 -3.72
N GLU A 72 16.98 1.66 -3.12
CA GLU A 72 15.78 1.81 -2.27
C GLU A 72 14.49 1.53 -3.07
N ALA A 73 14.37 2.02 -4.31
CA ALA A 73 13.24 1.72 -5.17
C ALA A 73 13.16 0.22 -5.53
N HIS A 74 14.30 -0.44 -5.68
CA HIS A 74 14.34 -1.89 -5.88
C HIS A 74 13.84 -2.63 -4.65
N GLU A 75 14.34 -2.32 -3.45
CA GLU A 75 13.90 -2.93 -2.19
C GLU A 75 12.41 -2.69 -1.95
N ILE A 76 11.92 -1.46 -2.11
CA ILE A 76 10.49 -1.13 -2.01
C ILE A 76 9.68 -1.97 -3.00
N GLY A 77 10.17 -2.15 -4.23
CA GLY A 77 9.51 -2.98 -5.23
C GLY A 77 9.40 -4.45 -4.84
N GLU A 78 10.41 -5.02 -4.18
CA GLU A 78 10.34 -6.39 -3.67
C GLU A 78 9.32 -6.53 -2.52
N TYR A 79 9.21 -5.52 -1.64
CA TYR A 79 8.15 -5.49 -0.64
C TYR A 79 6.75 -5.43 -1.25
N ILE A 80 6.54 -4.55 -2.23
CA ILE A 80 5.26 -4.44 -2.94
C ILE A 80 4.89 -5.78 -3.59
N LYS A 81 5.83 -6.45 -4.27
CA LYS A 81 5.58 -7.77 -4.89
C LYS A 81 5.15 -8.80 -3.85
N ARG A 82 5.85 -8.87 -2.72
CA ARG A 82 5.51 -9.81 -1.64
C ARG A 82 4.12 -9.52 -1.11
N ASP A 83 3.81 -8.26 -0.78
CA ASP A 83 2.53 -7.90 -0.19
C ASP A 83 1.36 -8.16 -1.16
N ILE A 84 1.56 -7.95 -2.48
CA ILE A 84 0.57 -8.30 -3.51
C ILE A 84 0.38 -9.82 -3.61
N ASN A 85 1.48 -10.60 -3.55
CA ASN A 85 1.39 -12.06 -3.56
C ASN A 85 0.69 -12.58 -2.30
N ASP A 86 1.01 -12.05 -1.12
CA ASP A 86 0.37 -12.42 0.15
C ASP A 86 -1.12 -12.10 0.11
N ALA A 87 -1.52 -10.96 -0.46
CA ALA A 87 -2.92 -10.60 -0.66
C ALA A 87 -3.62 -11.55 -1.65
N ALA A 88 -2.96 -11.92 -2.74
CA ALA A 88 -3.50 -12.86 -3.72
C ALA A 88 -3.68 -14.27 -3.13
N GLU A 89 -2.68 -14.76 -2.38
CA GLU A 89 -2.73 -16.04 -1.66
C GLU A 89 -3.86 -16.03 -0.62
N TYR A 90 -3.94 -14.98 0.19
CA TYR A 90 -5.03 -14.80 1.15
C TYR A 90 -6.41 -14.80 0.47
N MET A 91 -6.58 -14.12 -0.66
CA MET A 91 -7.84 -14.13 -1.43
C MET A 91 -8.18 -15.50 -2.01
N MET A 92 -7.18 -16.29 -2.42
CA MET A 92 -7.38 -17.65 -2.91
C MET A 92 -7.80 -18.58 -1.77
N ASP A 93 -7.11 -18.50 -0.63
CA ASP A 93 -7.37 -19.33 0.56
C ASP A 93 -8.70 -18.99 1.23
N THR A 94 -9.06 -17.71 1.29
CA THR A 94 -10.34 -17.25 1.86
C THR A 94 -11.49 -17.24 0.86
N SER A 95 -11.30 -17.68 -0.40
CA SER A 95 -12.38 -17.68 -1.40
C SER A 95 -13.63 -18.46 -0.95
N ALA A 96 -13.45 -19.52 -0.16
CA ALA A 96 -14.55 -20.24 0.50
C ALA A 96 -15.20 -19.42 1.63
N GLU A 97 -14.40 -18.80 2.50
CA GLU A 97 -14.89 -17.97 3.61
C GLU A 97 -15.57 -16.67 3.12
N PHE A 98 -15.09 -16.11 2.02
CA PHE A 98 -15.67 -14.97 1.32
C PHE A 98 -16.97 -15.35 0.62
N TYR A 99 -17.04 -16.53 -0.01
CA TYR A 99 -18.28 -17.10 -0.54
C TYR A 99 -19.31 -17.33 0.57
N ASP A 100 -18.89 -17.93 1.70
CA ASP A 100 -19.76 -18.17 2.85
C ASP A 100 -20.28 -16.87 3.47
N TRP A 101 -19.42 -15.85 3.60
CA TRP A 101 -19.83 -14.51 4.05
C TRP A 101 -20.82 -13.84 3.09
N LEU A 102 -20.58 -13.91 1.77
CA LEU A 102 -21.48 -13.37 0.75
C LEU A 102 -22.83 -14.10 0.73
N MET A 103 -22.84 -15.41 0.98
CA MET A 103 -24.06 -16.23 1.04
C MET A 103 -24.97 -15.80 2.20
N LEU A 104 -24.39 -15.48 3.36
CA LEU A 104 -25.14 -14.97 4.52
C LEU A 104 -25.89 -13.66 4.20
N ASP A 105 -25.29 -12.75 3.44
CA ASP A 105 -25.92 -11.49 3.05
C ASP A 105 -27.03 -11.69 2.01
N ILE A 106 -26.88 -12.65 1.09
CA ILE A 106 -27.91 -13.02 0.10
C ILE A 106 -29.16 -13.57 0.78
N GLU A 107 -29.02 -14.44 1.79
CA GLU A 107 -30.17 -14.99 2.52
C GLU A 107 -31.03 -13.91 3.21
N ILE A 108 -30.42 -12.79 3.61
CA ILE A 108 -31.12 -11.65 4.22
C ILE A 108 -31.87 -10.84 3.15
N ILE A 109 -31.28 -10.68 1.96
CA ILE A 109 -31.94 -10.06 0.81
C ILE A 109 -33.12 -10.91 0.34
N GLU A 110 -32.96 -12.23 0.24
CA GLU A 110 -34.03 -13.15 -0.17
C GLU A 110 -35.25 -13.08 0.74
N ARG A 111 -35.06 -13.04 2.06
CA ARG A 111 -36.16 -12.86 3.03
C ARG A 111 -36.88 -11.53 2.83
N LYS A 112 -36.14 -10.43 2.69
CA LYS A 112 -36.74 -9.11 2.42
C LYS A 112 -37.48 -9.05 1.10
N VAL A 113 -36.97 -9.72 0.06
CA VAL A 113 -37.62 -9.79 -1.25
C VAL A 113 -38.89 -10.64 -1.18
N MET A 114 -38.89 -11.79 -0.49
CA MET A 114 -40.11 -12.57 -0.25
C MET A 114 -41.15 -11.81 0.55
N ASP A 115 -40.74 -11.09 1.61
CA ASP A 115 -41.66 -10.28 2.41
C ASP A 115 -42.33 -9.18 1.57
N LEU A 116 -41.62 -8.63 0.58
CA LEU A 116 -42.18 -7.66 -0.39
C LEU A 116 -43.11 -8.30 -1.42
N PHE A 117 -42.91 -9.57 -1.79
CA PHE A 117 -43.78 -10.29 -2.72
C PHE A 117 -45.02 -10.88 -2.05
N LEU A 118 -44.97 -11.15 -0.74
CA LEU A 118 -46.05 -11.73 0.04
C LEU A 118 -46.88 -10.69 0.81
N SER A 119 -46.59 -9.40 0.64
CA SER A 119 -47.36 -8.26 1.16
C SER A 119 -48.42 -7.74 0.19
#